data_AF-A0A2G8K101-F1
#
_entry.id   AF-A0A2G8K101-F1
#
_cell.length_a   1.000
_cell.length_b   1.000
_cell.length_c   1.000
_cell.angle_alpha   90.00
_cell.angle_beta   90.00
_cell.angle_gamma   90.00
#
_symmetry.space_group_name_H-M   'P 1'
#
loop_
_entity.id
_entity.type
_entity.pdbx_description
1 polymer ?
#
loop_
_entity_poly.entity_id
_entity_poly.type
_entity_poly.pdbx_seq_one_letter_code
_entity_poly.pdbx_strand_id
1 'polypeptide(L)'
;MTGRPSQELIDVHPEKNNGTHGVLNDLLLSPEVPLTNVADDSFFDPESSLCTFPTLVSDKNDKRDQADTGCQCSDDVLDNLGQQVTINQKDELLDISVGEELLRSCYRYDVRLSPESSPTCRSYNSANIGSLPDDMQMAFLLQQSLAHSLDDEFNILITSNIVPMWKSFVDDVWSQMVNQLRSMASDRDILVVAGPAFDTNRDGTRDSYQDIAFRSYAWVEKTPVPTHYYLVVTRCQDATQSVSLCPVEDLETVAYIFPHTKETIRGDSSIQDFMRTYQASVLDVERISGTFFFKSLAESNNEDNLKSLLALKMSTEPF
;
A
#
# COMPACT_ATOMS: atom_id res chain seq x y z
N MET A 1 15.36 27.43 -12.58
CA MET A 1 14.36 28.51 -12.77
C MET A 1 13.25 28.23 -11.78
N THR A 2 13.23 28.99 -10.70
CA THR A 2 12.26 28.91 -9.60
C THR A 2 10.98 29.61 -10.05
N GLY A 3 9.92 28.85 -10.36
CA GLY A 3 8.59 29.39 -10.52
C GLY A 3 8.13 29.92 -9.17
N ARG A 4 8.13 31.24 -8.98
CA ARG A 4 7.45 31.89 -7.86
C ARG A 4 5.94 31.63 -8.01
N PRO A 5 5.15 31.67 -6.92
CA PRO A 5 3.68 31.71 -7.00
C PRO A 5 3.23 33.09 -7.49
N SER A 6 3.69 33.52 -8.66
CA SER A 6 3.43 34.84 -9.21
C SER A 6 2.01 34.97 -9.75
N GLN A 7 1.35 33.85 -10.07
CA GLN A 7 0.03 33.86 -10.70
C GLN A 7 -1.10 34.10 -9.69
N GLU A 8 -1.01 33.53 -8.48
CA GLU A 8 -1.94 33.79 -7.36
C GLU A 8 -1.85 35.23 -6.82
N LEU A 9 -0.71 35.92 -7.04
CA LEU A 9 -0.51 37.32 -6.65
C LEU A 9 -1.06 38.34 -7.66
N ILE A 10 -1.40 37.91 -8.88
CA ILE A 10 -1.71 38.82 -10.00
C ILE A 10 -3.14 38.58 -10.55
N ASP A 11 -3.96 37.76 -9.89
CA ASP A 11 -5.33 37.42 -10.33
C ASP A 11 -5.37 36.98 -11.82
N VAL A 12 -4.50 36.02 -12.15
CA VAL A 12 -4.41 35.43 -13.49
C VAL A 12 -4.62 33.93 -13.39
N HIS A 13 -5.46 33.40 -14.28
CA HIS A 13 -5.66 31.96 -14.35
C HIS A 13 -4.35 31.24 -14.74
N PRO A 14 -3.89 30.26 -13.94
CA PRO A 14 -2.64 29.57 -14.20
C PRO A 14 -2.74 28.68 -15.44
N GLU A 15 -1.66 28.61 -16.22
CA GLU A 15 -1.52 27.58 -17.26
C GLU A 15 -1.34 26.20 -16.64
N LYS A 16 -1.59 25.12 -17.40
CA LYS A 16 -1.36 23.74 -16.94
C LYS A 16 0.09 23.56 -16.50
N ASN A 17 0.29 23.19 -15.25
CA ASN A 17 1.61 23.02 -14.65
C ASN A 17 1.61 21.87 -13.63
N ASN A 18 2.78 21.51 -13.11
CA ASN A 18 2.95 20.42 -12.13
C ASN A 18 2.77 20.87 -10.66
N GLY A 19 2.51 22.16 -10.43
CA GLY A 19 2.23 22.69 -9.09
C GLY A 19 0.81 22.33 -8.65
N THR A 20 0.65 22.07 -7.36
CA THR A 20 -0.68 21.90 -6.78
C THR A 20 -1.18 23.27 -6.33
N HIS A 21 -2.24 23.75 -6.97
CA HIS A 21 -2.81 25.06 -6.69
C HIS A 21 -3.29 25.15 -5.23
N GLY A 22 -3.04 26.27 -4.56
CA GLY A 22 -3.44 26.45 -3.17
C GLY A 22 -2.47 25.87 -2.14
N VAL A 23 -1.38 25.17 -2.55
CA VAL A 23 -0.36 24.68 -1.60
C VAL A 23 0.39 25.79 -0.86
N LEU A 24 0.43 26.98 -1.45
CA LEU A 24 1.12 28.14 -0.89
C LEU A 24 0.14 29.19 -0.32
N ASN A 25 -1.13 28.81 -0.13
CA ASN A 25 -2.16 29.73 0.36
C ASN A 25 -1.89 30.24 1.79
N ASP A 26 -1.13 29.50 2.59
CA ASP A 26 -0.68 29.90 3.92
C ASP A 26 0.32 31.07 3.89
N LEU A 27 1.01 31.28 2.76
CA LEU A 27 1.89 32.42 2.52
C LEU A 27 1.11 33.69 2.08
N LEU A 28 -0.18 33.57 1.79
CA LEU A 28 -1.04 34.65 1.30
C LEU A 28 -1.89 35.24 2.43
N LEU A 29 -1.96 36.58 2.49
CA LEU A 29 -2.83 37.28 3.46
C LEU A 29 -4.33 37.07 3.15
N SER A 30 -4.67 36.79 1.89
CA SER A 30 -6.05 36.55 1.43
C SER A 30 -6.01 35.65 0.19
N PRO A 31 -6.06 34.32 0.36
CA PRO A 31 -6.07 33.38 -0.77
C PRO A 31 -7.43 33.41 -1.50
N GLU A 32 -7.40 33.47 -2.83
CA GLU A 32 -8.63 33.57 -3.65
C GLU A 32 -9.22 32.21 -4.06
N VAL A 33 -8.43 31.12 -3.99
CA VAL A 33 -8.83 29.81 -4.54
C VAL A 33 -8.66 28.70 -3.49
N PRO A 34 -9.74 28.02 -3.08
CA PRO A 34 -9.64 26.82 -2.24
C PRO A 34 -9.05 25.64 -3.04
N LEU A 35 -8.36 24.70 -2.37
CA LEU A 35 -7.92 23.43 -2.97
C LEU A 35 -9.17 22.74 -3.48
N THR A 36 -9.22 22.52 -4.79
CA THR A 36 -10.24 21.70 -5.39
C THR A 36 -9.84 20.24 -5.19
N ASN A 37 -10.59 19.51 -4.37
CA ASN A 37 -10.54 18.05 -4.41
C ASN A 37 -10.81 17.63 -5.86
N VAL A 38 -9.86 16.94 -6.48
CA VAL A 38 -10.07 16.39 -7.83
C VAL A 38 -11.24 15.42 -7.71
N ALA A 39 -12.32 15.69 -8.46
CA ALA A 39 -13.44 14.79 -8.52
C ALA A 39 -12.97 13.44 -9.05
N ASP A 40 -13.46 12.36 -8.45
CA ASP A 40 -13.21 11.01 -8.95
C ASP A 40 -13.89 10.90 -10.32
N ASP A 41 -13.13 11.09 -11.40
CA ASP A 41 -13.62 11.07 -12.79
C ASP A 41 -13.98 9.65 -13.26
N SER A 42 -13.87 8.65 -12.37
CA SER A 42 -14.31 7.30 -12.65
C SER A 42 -15.83 7.19 -12.47
N PHE A 43 -16.54 6.79 -13.53
CA PHE A 43 -17.92 6.32 -13.45
C PHE A 43 -17.92 5.01 -12.66
N PHE A 44 -17.83 5.13 -11.34
CA PHE A 44 -17.87 4.01 -10.41
C PHE A 44 -19.35 3.67 -10.19
N ASP A 45 -19.78 2.50 -10.62
CA ASP A 45 -21.03 1.93 -10.16
C ASP A 45 -20.77 1.29 -8.78
N PRO A 46 -21.25 1.89 -7.69
CA PRO A 46 -20.99 1.40 -6.35
C PRO A 46 -21.70 0.06 -6.08
N GLU A 47 -22.72 -0.33 -6.85
CA GLU A 47 -23.39 -1.62 -6.65
C GLU A 47 -22.67 -2.76 -7.37
N SER A 48 -22.05 -2.51 -8.53
CA SER A 48 -21.31 -3.53 -9.28
C SER A 48 -19.88 -3.81 -8.77
N SER A 49 -19.42 -3.07 -7.76
CA SER A 49 -18.03 -3.10 -7.25
C SER A 49 -17.89 -3.62 -5.82
N LEU A 50 -18.97 -4.09 -5.20
CA LEU A 50 -18.96 -4.60 -3.82
C LEU A 50 -18.45 -6.04 -3.73
N CYS A 51 -17.25 -6.21 -3.17
CA CYS A 51 -16.68 -7.52 -2.81
C CYS A 51 -17.22 -7.97 -1.43
N THR A 52 -18.45 -8.49 -1.41
CA THR A 52 -19.13 -8.89 -0.17
C THR A 52 -18.67 -10.26 0.33
N PHE A 53 -18.63 -10.40 1.65
CA PHE A 53 -18.38 -11.69 2.28
C PHE A 53 -19.59 -12.62 2.12
N PRO A 54 -19.43 -13.89 1.69
CA PRO A 54 -20.54 -14.83 1.56
C PRO A 54 -21.25 -15.05 2.90
N THR A 55 -22.57 -14.94 2.93
CA THR A 55 -23.38 -15.10 4.16
C THR A 55 -23.65 -16.56 4.50
N LEU A 56 -23.71 -17.44 3.50
CA LEU A 56 -23.91 -18.87 3.67
C LEU A 56 -22.57 -19.62 3.65
N VAL A 57 -22.42 -20.58 4.57
CA VAL A 57 -21.23 -21.45 4.64
C VAL A 57 -21.10 -22.32 3.40
N SER A 58 -22.21 -22.76 2.80
CA SER A 58 -22.22 -23.50 1.53
C SER A 58 -21.54 -22.70 0.43
N ASP A 59 -21.93 -21.43 0.27
CA ASP A 59 -21.44 -20.57 -0.80
C ASP A 59 -19.94 -20.27 -0.61
N LYS A 60 -19.50 -20.10 0.64
CA LYS A 60 -18.08 -19.98 0.99
C LYS A 60 -17.28 -21.22 0.56
N ASN A 61 -17.79 -22.41 0.87
CA ASN A 61 -17.12 -23.67 0.54
C ASN A 61 -17.12 -23.90 -0.98
N ASP A 62 -18.24 -23.68 -1.65
CA ASP A 62 -18.36 -23.80 -3.10
C ASP A 62 -17.38 -22.86 -3.81
N LYS A 63 -17.28 -21.60 -3.38
CA LYS A 63 -16.29 -20.65 -3.90
C LYS A 63 -14.85 -21.13 -3.68
N ARG A 64 -14.53 -21.63 -2.48
CA ARG A 64 -13.19 -22.15 -2.16
C ARG A 64 -12.83 -23.35 -3.02
N ASP A 65 -13.76 -24.28 -3.20
CA ASP A 65 -13.55 -25.52 -3.94
C ASP A 65 -13.47 -25.26 -5.45
N GLN A 66 -14.23 -24.29 -5.97
CA GLN A 66 -14.16 -23.84 -7.36
C GLN A 66 -12.88 -23.06 -7.69
N ALA A 67 -12.33 -22.32 -6.72
CA ALA A 67 -11.23 -21.40 -7.00
C ALA A 67 -9.91 -22.10 -7.39
N ASP A 68 -9.69 -23.31 -6.88
CA ASP A 68 -8.51 -24.15 -7.17
C ASP A 68 -7.19 -23.35 -7.27
N THR A 69 -6.96 -22.46 -6.29
CA THR A 69 -5.88 -21.46 -6.36
C THR A 69 -4.49 -22.08 -6.17
N GLY A 70 -4.42 -23.35 -5.78
CA GLY A 70 -3.19 -24.00 -5.34
C GLY A 70 -2.60 -23.43 -4.05
N CYS A 71 -3.28 -22.47 -3.40
CA CYS A 71 -2.92 -22.00 -2.07
C CYS A 71 -3.36 -23.02 -1.03
N GLN A 72 -2.48 -23.32 -0.07
CA GLN A 72 -2.76 -24.29 0.97
C GLN A 72 -2.61 -23.64 2.33
N CYS A 73 -3.49 -23.99 3.26
CA CYS A 73 -3.35 -23.76 4.68
C CYS A 73 -3.87 -25.00 5.38
N SER A 74 -3.09 -25.58 6.30
CA SER A 74 -3.50 -26.81 6.98
C SER A 74 -4.77 -26.57 7.79
N ASP A 75 -5.70 -27.52 7.76
CA ASP A 75 -6.91 -27.49 8.60
C ASP A 75 -6.54 -27.44 10.10
N ASP A 76 -5.41 -28.03 10.48
CA ASP A 76 -4.88 -27.92 11.86
C ASP A 76 -4.59 -26.47 12.26
N VAL A 77 -4.15 -25.62 11.32
CA VAL A 77 -3.90 -24.18 11.60
C VAL A 77 -5.23 -23.44 11.74
N LEU A 78 -6.21 -23.77 10.90
CA LEU A 78 -7.56 -23.18 10.94
C LEU A 78 -8.31 -23.53 12.24
N ASP A 79 -8.19 -24.78 12.68
CA ASP A 79 -8.88 -25.30 13.86
C ASP A 79 -8.23 -24.83 15.18
N ASN A 80 -6.90 -24.65 15.21
CA ASN A 80 -6.19 -24.18 16.40
C ASN A 80 -6.30 -22.65 16.61
N LEU A 81 -6.46 -21.85 15.55
CA LEU A 81 -6.74 -20.40 15.68
C LEU A 81 -8.18 -20.11 16.13
N GLY A 82 -9.12 -21.00 15.80
CA GLY A 82 -10.52 -20.93 16.24
C GLY A 82 -10.74 -21.25 17.72
N GLN A 83 -9.78 -21.90 18.38
CA GLN A 83 -9.75 -21.98 19.83
C GLN A 83 -9.17 -20.68 20.38
N GLN A 84 -10.06 -19.81 20.86
CA GLN A 84 -9.74 -18.62 21.65
C GLN A 84 -8.66 -18.96 22.70
N VAL A 85 -7.39 -18.72 22.39
CA VAL A 85 -6.33 -18.73 23.40
C VAL A 85 -6.65 -17.53 24.28
N THR A 86 -7.29 -17.77 25.42
CA THR A 86 -7.52 -16.75 26.42
C THR A 86 -6.17 -16.45 27.05
N ILE A 87 -5.43 -15.52 26.44
CA ILE A 87 -4.20 -14.98 27.01
C ILE A 87 -4.64 -14.08 28.16
N ASN A 88 -4.71 -14.65 29.37
CA ASN A 88 -4.74 -13.85 30.58
C ASN A 88 -3.46 -13.01 30.58
N GLN A 89 -3.60 -11.72 30.86
CA GLN A 89 -2.57 -10.65 30.82
C GLN A 89 -1.31 -10.88 31.70
N LYS A 90 -1.08 -12.10 32.19
CA LYS A 90 0.04 -12.52 33.03
C LYS A 90 0.82 -13.72 32.50
N ASP A 91 0.40 -14.35 31.41
CA ASP A 91 1.18 -15.40 30.74
C ASP A 91 1.84 -14.82 29.47
N GLU A 92 2.69 -13.82 29.67
CA GLU A 92 3.75 -13.48 28.70
C GLU A 92 4.58 -14.76 28.45
N LEU A 93 4.72 -15.18 27.18
CA LEU A 93 5.57 -16.27 26.66
C LEU A 93 4.93 -17.64 26.39
N LEU A 94 3.63 -17.74 26.09
CA LEU A 94 3.13 -18.86 25.27
C LEU A 94 3.30 -18.56 23.78
N ASP A 95 4.54 -18.81 23.34
CA ASP A 95 4.99 -19.24 22.01
C ASP A 95 4.40 -18.59 20.75
N ILE A 96 4.55 -17.26 20.64
CA ILE A 96 4.38 -16.52 19.37
C ILE A 96 5.22 -17.16 18.25
N SER A 97 6.37 -17.77 18.57
CA SER A 97 7.27 -18.38 17.58
C SER A 97 6.70 -19.63 16.92
N VAL A 98 5.89 -20.42 17.64
CA VAL A 98 5.19 -21.59 17.07
C VAL A 98 4.02 -21.15 16.18
N GLY A 99 3.29 -20.08 16.55
CA GLY A 99 2.25 -19.48 15.70
C GLY A 99 2.82 -18.93 14.38
N GLU A 100 3.92 -18.18 14.46
CA GLU A 100 4.62 -17.64 13.27
C GLU A 100 5.14 -18.76 12.35
N GLU A 101 5.65 -19.88 12.90
CA GLU A 101 6.14 -20.99 12.08
C GLU A 101 5.00 -21.76 11.39
N LEU A 102 3.85 -21.92 12.05
CA LEU A 102 2.65 -22.54 11.48
C LEU A 102 2.03 -21.73 10.34
N LEU A 103 2.18 -20.40 10.36
CA LEU A 103 1.60 -19.50 9.36
C LEU A 103 2.49 -19.27 8.13
N ARG A 104 3.79 -19.65 8.16
CA ARG A 104 4.76 -19.45 7.06
C ARG A 104 4.37 -20.07 5.72
N SER A 105 3.39 -20.96 5.69
CA SER A 105 2.87 -21.56 4.46
C SER A 105 1.34 -21.72 4.46
N CYS A 106 0.65 -20.94 5.28
CA CYS A 106 -0.81 -20.90 5.32
C CYS A 106 -1.31 -19.76 4.43
N TYR A 107 -1.64 -20.06 3.18
CA TYR A 107 -2.24 -19.11 2.25
C TYR A 107 -3.63 -19.57 1.85
N ARG A 108 -4.59 -18.65 1.87
CA ARG A 108 -6.01 -18.96 1.68
C ARG A 108 -6.64 -18.10 0.61
N TYR A 109 -7.67 -18.66 -0.01
CA TYR A 109 -8.45 -17.94 -0.99
C TYR A 109 -9.30 -16.84 -0.34
N ASP A 110 -9.31 -15.64 -0.94
CA ASP A 110 -10.25 -14.59 -0.57
C ASP A 110 -11.64 -14.85 -1.18
N VAL A 111 -12.54 -15.38 -0.36
CA VAL A 111 -13.92 -15.74 -0.74
C VAL A 111 -14.81 -14.54 -1.09
N ARG A 112 -14.35 -13.30 -0.85
CA ARG A 112 -15.04 -12.08 -1.28
C ARG A 112 -14.90 -11.86 -2.78
N LEU A 113 -13.82 -12.35 -3.39
CA LEU A 113 -13.54 -12.23 -4.81
C LEU A 113 -14.14 -13.41 -5.58
N SER A 114 -14.22 -13.29 -6.90
CA SER A 114 -14.47 -14.43 -7.80
C SER A 114 -13.15 -15.13 -8.13
N PRO A 115 -13.17 -16.45 -8.46
CA PRO A 115 -11.96 -17.16 -8.89
C PRO A 115 -11.27 -16.51 -10.08
N GLU A 116 -12.03 -15.99 -11.04
CA GLU A 116 -11.51 -15.46 -12.30
C GLU A 116 -10.74 -14.14 -12.14
N SER A 117 -11.04 -13.40 -11.06
CA SER A 117 -10.45 -12.12 -10.69
C SER A 117 -9.42 -12.23 -9.57
N SER A 118 -9.13 -13.45 -9.10
CA SER A 118 -8.19 -13.67 -8.00
C SER A 118 -6.84 -14.16 -8.51
N PRO A 119 -5.72 -13.64 -7.97
CA PRO A 119 -4.42 -14.27 -8.20
C PRO A 119 -4.37 -15.63 -7.49
N THR A 120 -3.50 -16.52 -7.98
CA THR A 120 -3.39 -17.89 -7.45
C THR A 120 -1.95 -18.21 -7.04
N CYS A 121 -1.76 -19.03 -6.00
CA CYS A 121 -0.43 -19.49 -5.62
C CYS A 121 0.18 -20.40 -6.70
N ARG A 122 -0.68 -21.13 -7.43
CA ARG A 122 -0.26 -21.95 -8.57
C ARG A 122 0.42 -21.12 -9.66
N SER A 123 -0.04 -19.90 -9.91
CA SER A 123 0.55 -18.99 -10.91
C SER A 123 2.05 -18.74 -10.67
N TYR A 124 2.54 -18.96 -9.44
CA TYR A 124 3.93 -18.76 -9.03
C TYR A 124 4.71 -20.05 -8.77
N ASN A 125 4.11 -21.22 -9.00
CA ASN A 125 4.75 -22.52 -8.75
C ASN A 125 5.84 -22.82 -9.81
N SER A 126 6.94 -23.44 -9.38
CA SER A 126 8.08 -23.82 -10.22
C SER A 126 7.71 -24.84 -11.32
N ALA A 127 6.60 -25.56 -11.21
CA ALA A 127 6.11 -26.40 -12.32
C ALA A 127 5.64 -25.58 -13.55
N ASN A 128 5.37 -24.28 -13.39
CA ASN A 128 4.97 -23.34 -14.45
C ASN A 128 6.15 -22.52 -15.03
N ILE A 129 7.40 -22.95 -14.78
CA ILE A 129 8.67 -22.29 -15.18
C ILE A 129 8.74 -21.91 -16.67
N GLY A 130 7.95 -22.52 -17.56
CA GLY A 130 7.92 -22.12 -18.98
C GLY A 130 7.25 -20.77 -19.27
N SER A 131 6.57 -20.15 -18.29
CA SER A 131 5.74 -18.95 -18.49
C SER A 131 5.99 -17.79 -17.52
N LEU A 132 6.70 -18.04 -16.41
CA LEU A 132 7.13 -17.00 -15.48
C LEU A 132 8.46 -16.44 -15.94
N PRO A 133 8.65 -15.11 -15.97
CA PRO A 133 9.97 -14.54 -16.13
C PRO A 133 10.90 -15.04 -15.02
N ASP A 134 12.12 -15.46 -15.37
CA ASP A 134 13.14 -15.90 -14.40
C ASP A 134 13.23 -14.91 -13.23
N ASP A 135 13.26 -15.44 -12.01
CA ASP A 135 13.34 -14.73 -10.72
C ASP A 135 12.09 -13.93 -10.28
N MET A 136 10.93 -14.08 -10.94
CA MET A 136 9.65 -13.57 -10.42
C MET A 136 9.12 -14.50 -9.33
N GLN A 137 8.72 -13.95 -8.18
CA GLN A 137 8.14 -14.72 -7.08
C GLN A 137 6.83 -14.13 -6.57
N MET A 138 6.08 -14.98 -5.88
CA MET A 138 4.94 -14.58 -5.09
C MET A 138 5.42 -13.78 -3.88
N ALA A 139 4.82 -12.63 -3.63
CA ALA A 139 5.05 -11.84 -2.43
C ALA A 139 3.70 -11.33 -1.88
N PHE A 140 3.75 -10.74 -0.68
CA PHE A 140 2.62 -10.07 -0.07
C PHE A 140 2.87 -8.58 0.00
N LEU A 141 1.85 -7.80 -0.37
CA LEU A 141 1.90 -6.34 -0.27
C LEU A 141 1.96 -5.91 1.19
N LEU A 142 1.13 -6.51 2.06
CA LEU A 142 1.28 -6.39 3.51
C LEU A 142 1.88 -7.70 4.05
N GLN A 143 3.09 -7.63 4.60
CA GLN A 143 3.76 -8.81 5.16
C GLN A 143 3.20 -9.17 6.53
N GLN A 144 3.09 -10.47 6.82
CA GLN A 144 2.67 -11.06 8.11
C GLN A 144 3.29 -10.36 9.31
N SER A 145 4.56 -10.03 9.11
CA SER A 145 5.43 -9.44 10.09
C SER A 145 4.96 -8.04 10.57
N LEU A 146 4.15 -7.33 9.79
CA LEU A 146 3.57 -6.04 10.17
C LEU A 146 2.26 -6.16 10.97
N ALA A 147 1.73 -7.37 11.16
CA ALA A 147 0.49 -7.59 11.90
C ALA A 147 0.66 -7.29 13.39
N HIS A 148 -0.39 -6.72 14.00
CA HIS A 148 -0.42 -6.44 15.45
C HIS A 148 -0.88 -7.65 16.28
N SER A 149 -1.54 -8.63 15.64
CA SER A 149 -2.09 -9.82 16.29
C SER A 149 -2.06 -11.02 15.33
N LEU A 150 -2.22 -12.22 15.88
CA LEU A 150 -2.34 -13.45 15.08
C LEU A 150 -3.58 -13.43 14.16
N ASP A 151 -4.67 -12.79 14.61
CA ASP A 151 -5.87 -12.61 13.78
C ASP A 151 -5.58 -11.69 12.57
N ASP A 152 -4.83 -10.61 12.79
CA ASP A 152 -4.41 -9.71 11.72
C ASP A 152 -3.46 -10.41 10.74
N GLU A 153 -2.51 -11.19 11.26
CA GLU A 153 -1.59 -12.00 10.47
C GLU A 153 -2.37 -12.98 9.58
N PHE A 154 -3.34 -13.67 10.15
CA PHE A 154 -4.22 -14.56 9.42
C PHE A 154 -5.09 -13.84 8.37
N ASN A 155 -5.51 -12.59 8.66
CA ASN A 155 -6.32 -11.78 7.76
C ASN A 155 -5.58 -11.28 6.52
N ILE A 156 -4.26 -11.17 6.58
CA ILE A 156 -3.44 -10.75 5.43
C ILE A 156 -2.92 -11.93 4.60
N LEU A 157 -3.07 -13.16 5.06
CA LEU A 157 -2.67 -14.39 4.36
C LEU A 157 -3.67 -14.87 3.29
N ILE A 158 -4.21 -13.93 2.53
CA ILE A 158 -5.25 -14.17 1.54
C ILE A 158 -4.76 -13.87 0.12
N THR A 159 -5.35 -14.51 -0.88
CA THR A 159 -4.99 -14.32 -2.28
C THR A 159 -5.06 -12.86 -2.73
N SER A 160 -6.01 -12.08 -2.23
CA SER A 160 -6.14 -10.66 -2.59
C SER A 160 -4.96 -9.77 -2.14
N ASN A 161 -4.08 -10.27 -1.28
CA ASN A 161 -2.86 -9.57 -0.83
C ASN A 161 -1.59 -10.05 -1.58
N ILE A 162 -1.73 -11.00 -2.52
CA ILE A 162 -0.63 -11.52 -3.33
C ILE A 162 -0.28 -10.55 -4.45
N VAL A 163 1.01 -10.26 -4.60
CA VAL A 163 1.55 -9.40 -5.67
C VAL A 163 2.83 -10.01 -6.27
N PRO A 164 3.11 -9.78 -7.57
CA PRO A 164 4.33 -10.26 -8.22
C PRO A 164 5.52 -9.36 -7.86
N MET A 165 6.56 -9.93 -7.26
CA MET A 165 7.82 -9.22 -7.00
C MET A 165 9.03 -9.98 -7.53
N TRP A 166 10.02 -9.25 -8.06
CA TRP A 166 11.33 -9.81 -8.38
C TRP A 166 12.01 -10.27 -7.09
N LYS A 167 12.68 -11.42 -7.15
CA LYS A 167 13.39 -11.99 -5.99
C LYS A 167 14.43 -11.02 -5.43
N SER A 168 15.23 -10.40 -6.29
CA SER A 168 16.21 -9.38 -5.88
C SER A 168 15.56 -8.17 -5.20
N PHE A 169 14.43 -7.68 -5.72
CA PHE A 169 13.68 -6.61 -5.09
C PHE A 169 13.20 -6.98 -3.68
N VAL A 170 12.68 -8.19 -3.48
CA VAL A 170 12.26 -8.65 -2.15
C VAL A 170 13.43 -8.76 -1.18
N ASP A 171 14.53 -9.37 -1.64
CA ASP A 171 15.70 -9.67 -0.81
C ASP A 171 16.49 -8.38 -0.46
N ASP A 172 16.54 -7.41 -1.37
CA ASP A 172 17.34 -6.19 -1.20
C ASP A 172 16.53 -4.98 -0.73
N VAL A 173 15.25 -4.86 -1.07
CA VAL A 173 14.43 -3.67 -0.77
C VAL A 173 13.29 -4.02 0.17
N TRP A 174 12.37 -4.89 -0.27
CA TRP A 174 11.08 -5.04 0.40
C TRP A 174 11.23 -5.55 1.84
N SER A 175 12.04 -6.59 2.05
CA SER A 175 12.27 -7.18 3.37
C SER A 175 12.96 -6.19 4.32
N GLN A 176 13.89 -5.37 3.80
CA GLN A 176 14.57 -4.36 4.60
C GLN A 176 13.65 -3.19 4.95
N MET A 177 12.83 -2.73 4.01
CA MET A 177 11.78 -1.73 4.25
C MET A 177 10.83 -2.20 5.36
N VAL A 178 10.36 -3.45 5.30
CA VAL A 178 9.49 -4.00 6.35
C VAL A 178 10.17 -4.01 7.71
N ASN A 179 11.47 -4.31 7.79
CA ASN A 179 12.22 -4.19 9.05
C ASN A 179 12.30 -2.74 9.55
N GLN A 180 12.46 -1.75 8.66
CA GLN A 180 12.40 -0.34 9.04
C GLN A 180 11.01 0.04 9.57
N LEU A 181 9.93 -0.39 8.93
CA LEU A 181 8.57 -0.12 9.40
C LEU A 181 8.32 -0.70 10.79
N ARG A 182 8.81 -1.91 11.08
CA ARG A 182 8.75 -2.49 12.42
C ARG A 182 9.53 -1.68 13.44
N SER A 183 10.70 -1.17 13.06
CA SER A 183 11.47 -0.26 13.91
C SER A 183 10.69 1.03 14.19
N MET A 184 10.04 1.61 13.17
CA MET A 184 9.20 2.82 13.31
C MET A 184 7.96 2.59 14.18
N ALA A 185 7.40 1.37 14.16
CA ALA A 185 6.26 0.96 14.96
C ALA A 185 6.63 0.48 16.38
N SER A 186 7.92 0.52 16.76
CA SER A 186 8.38 -0.05 18.02
C SER A 186 8.01 0.78 19.25
N ASP A 187 7.84 2.09 19.09
CA ASP A 187 7.58 3.03 20.17
C ASP A 187 6.30 3.86 19.99
N ARG A 188 5.58 3.68 18.88
CA ARG A 188 4.36 4.43 18.52
C ARG A 188 3.54 3.72 17.44
N ASP A 189 2.27 4.09 17.35
CA ASP A 189 1.40 3.63 16.26
C ASP A 189 1.79 4.30 14.93
N ILE A 190 1.83 3.50 13.86
CA ILE A 190 1.98 3.98 12.49
C ILE A 190 0.84 3.43 11.62
N LEU A 191 0.39 4.22 10.65
CA LEU A 191 -0.48 3.80 9.57
C LEU A 191 0.38 3.62 8.33
N VAL A 192 0.28 2.45 7.70
CA VAL A 192 1.01 2.14 6.47
C VAL A 192 0.02 1.86 5.36
N VAL A 193 0.14 2.59 4.26
CA VAL A 193 -0.57 2.31 3.00
C VAL A 193 0.46 1.93 1.96
N ALA A 194 0.36 0.71 1.42
CA ALA A 194 1.24 0.19 0.38
C ALA A 194 0.43 -0.10 -0.88
N GLY A 195 1.04 0.03 -2.05
CA GLY A 195 0.38 -0.36 -3.30
C GLY A 195 1.32 -0.48 -4.49
N PRO A 196 0.88 -1.18 -5.56
CA PRO A 196 1.57 -1.18 -6.83
C PRO A 196 1.31 0.13 -7.60
N ALA A 197 2.27 0.54 -8.41
CA ALA A 197 2.11 1.60 -9.40
C ALA A 197 2.58 1.14 -10.79
N PHE A 198 1.91 1.64 -11.82
CA PHE A 198 2.17 1.31 -13.21
C PHE A 198 2.42 2.61 -13.98
N ASP A 199 3.66 2.77 -14.39
CA ASP A 199 4.19 3.89 -15.18
C ASP A 199 5.19 3.32 -16.19
N THR A 200 4.66 2.68 -17.22
CA THR A 200 5.42 2.00 -18.28
C THR A 200 6.00 3.01 -19.28
N ASN A 201 5.38 4.17 -19.41
CA ASN A 201 5.80 5.24 -20.32
C ASN A 201 6.77 6.25 -19.67
N ARG A 202 6.94 6.18 -18.34
CA ARG A 202 7.86 7.00 -17.50
C ARG A 202 7.49 8.48 -17.47
N ASP A 203 6.20 8.79 -17.49
CA ASP A 203 5.70 10.17 -17.40
C ASP A 203 5.33 10.60 -15.96
N GLY A 204 5.49 9.70 -15.00
CA GLY A 204 5.19 9.93 -13.58
C GLY A 204 3.70 9.98 -13.29
N THR A 205 2.85 9.51 -14.21
CA THR A 205 1.40 9.41 -14.02
C THR A 205 0.95 7.96 -14.13
N ARG A 206 -0.19 7.66 -13.50
CA ARG A 206 -0.81 6.34 -13.59
C ARG A 206 -1.14 5.98 -15.05
N ASP A 207 -0.64 4.84 -15.51
CA ASP A 207 -1.04 4.27 -16.79
C ASP A 207 -2.53 3.91 -16.84
N SER A 208 -3.13 4.08 -18.03
CA SER A 208 -4.47 3.56 -18.30
C SER A 208 -4.46 2.01 -18.29
N TYR A 209 -5.61 1.38 -18.08
CA TYR A 209 -5.70 -0.09 -18.18
C TYR A 209 -5.23 -0.61 -19.55
N GLN A 210 -5.48 0.15 -20.62
CA GLN A 210 -5.03 -0.18 -21.96
C GLN A 210 -3.50 -0.11 -22.05
N ASP A 211 -2.88 0.95 -21.53
CA ASP A 211 -1.43 1.09 -21.52
C ASP A 211 -0.76 -0.03 -20.71
N ILE A 212 -1.30 -0.38 -19.54
CA ILE A 212 -0.84 -1.56 -18.77
C ILE A 212 -0.95 -2.82 -19.64
N ALA A 213 -2.13 -3.09 -20.21
CA ALA A 213 -2.36 -4.27 -21.06
C ALA A 213 -1.39 -4.37 -22.25
N PHE A 214 -1.00 -3.25 -22.86
CA PHE A 214 -0.14 -3.23 -24.05
C PHE A 214 1.36 -3.06 -23.76
N ARG A 215 1.73 -2.44 -22.65
CA ARG A 215 3.11 -1.98 -22.37
C ARG A 215 3.74 -2.62 -21.15
N SER A 216 2.99 -3.33 -20.31
CA SER A 216 3.56 -4.05 -19.18
C SER A 216 4.67 -4.99 -19.67
N TYR A 217 5.84 -4.85 -19.05
CA TYR A 217 7.05 -5.57 -19.43
C TYR A 217 7.01 -7.05 -19.06
N ALA A 218 6.13 -7.43 -18.13
CA ALA A 218 5.95 -8.79 -17.66
C ALA A 218 4.55 -9.00 -17.08
N TRP A 219 4.12 -10.25 -17.08
CA TRP A 219 2.85 -10.72 -16.54
C TRP A 219 3.05 -12.03 -15.78
N VAL A 220 2.29 -12.21 -14.71
CA VAL A 220 2.09 -13.51 -14.06
C VAL A 220 0.66 -13.93 -14.33
N GLU A 221 0.47 -14.80 -15.33
CA GLU A 221 -0.83 -15.14 -15.90
C GLU A 221 -1.65 -13.88 -16.28
N LYS A 222 -2.63 -13.50 -15.46
CA LYS A 222 -3.51 -12.34 -15.67
C LYS A 222 -3.09 -11.11 -14.86
N THR A 223 -2.05 -11.22 -14.03
CA THR A 223 -1.60 -10.17 -13.13
C THR A 223 -0.44 -9.41 -13.78
N PRO A 224 -0.59 -8.11 -14.07
CA PRO A 224 0.50 -7.31 -14.61
C PRO A 224 1.56 -7.11 -13.53
N VAL A 225 2.83 -7.08 -13.93
CA VAL A 225 3.93 -6.82 -13.01
C VAL A 225 4.10 -5.29 -12.84
N PRO A 226 4.02 -4.75 -11.61
CA PRO A 226 4.16 -3.31 -11.35
C PRO A 226 5.51 -2.74 -11.78
N THR A 227 5.55 -1.48 -12.22
CA THR A 227 6.84 -0.79 -12.48
C THR A 227 7.44 -0.26 -11.18
N HIS A 228 6.59 0.08 -10.20
CA HIS A 228 7.00 0.55 -8.88
C HIS A 228 6.07 -0.02 -7.80
N TYR A 229 6.56 0.01 -6.57
CA TYR A 229 5.72 -0.12 -5.37
C TYR A 229 5.85 1.16 -4.55
N TYR A 230 4.72 1.68 -4.09
CA TYR A 230 4.70 2.85 -3.22
C TYR A 230 4.37 2.48 -1.78
N LEU A 231 4.78 3.34 -0.88
CA LEU A 231 4.45 3.30 0.53
C LEU A 231 4.15 4.72 1.02
N VAL A 232 3.09 4.88 1.81
CA VAL A 232 2.80 6.09 2.58
C VAL A 232 2.71 5.68 4.04
N VAL A 233 3.60 6.21 4.86
CA VAL A 233 3.65 5.98 6.30
C VAL A 233 3.21 7.25 7.00
N THR A 234 2.22 7.12 7.87
CA THR A 234 1.66 8.23 8.65
C THR A 234 1.79 7.90 10.13
N ARG A 235 2.16 8.88 10.95
CA ARG A 235 2.20 8.75 12.40
C ARG A 235 1.78 10.04 13.08
N CYS A 236 1.48 9.97 14.37
CA CYS A 236 1.26 11.17 15.17
C CYS A 236 2.59 11.67 15.76
N GLN A 237 2.74 13.00 15.86
CA GLN A 237 3.88 13.62 16.53
C GLN A 237 3.92 13.22 18.02
N ASP A 238 2.75 13.16 18.67
CA ASP A 238 2.60 12.59 20.01
C ASP A 238 2.58 11.05 19.94
N ALA A 239 3.64 10.42 20.48
CA ALA A 239 3.80 8.97 20.49
C ALA A 239 2.71 8.24 21.30
N THR A 240 1.98 8.95 22.18
CA THR A 240 0.93 8.36 23.02
C THR A 240 -0.43 8.27 22.31
N GLN A 241 -0.57 8.90 21.15
CA GLN A 241 -1.82 9.00 20.42
C GLN A 241 -1.83 8.11 19.18
N SER A 242 -2.91 7.34 19.00
CA SER A 242 -3.11 6.56 17.78
C SER A 242 -3.31 7.49 16.58
N VAL A 243 -2.87 7.05 15.39
CA VAL A 243 -3.01 7.82 14.13
C VAL A 243 -4.47 8.21 13.85
N SER A 244 -5.42 7.34 14.21
CA SER A 244 -6.86 7.58 13.99
C SER A 244 -7.45 8.74 14.81
N LEU A 245 -6.81 9.08 15.93
CA LEU A 245 -7.26 10.14 16.83
C LEU A 245 -6.37 11.39 16.74
N CYS A 246 -5.27 11.34 15.99
CA CYS A 246 -4.28 12.40 15.92
C CYS A 246 -4.86 13.66 15.25
N PRO A 247 -4.68 14.86 15.83
CA PRO A 247 -5.00 16.11 15.15
C PRO A 247 -4.23 16.22 13.83
N VAL A 248 -4.85 16.81 12.81
CA VAL A 248 -4.26 16.85 11.46
C VAL A 248 -2.94 17.62 11.45
N GLU A 249 -2.84 18.68 12.25
CA GLU A 249 -1.65 19.51 12.44
C GLU A 249 -0.44 18.76 13.05
N ASP A 250 -0.71 17.65 13.74
CA ASP A 250 0.29 16.79 14.39
C ASP A 250 0.57 15.51 13.60
N LEU A 251 -0.08 15.32 12.44
CA LEU A 251 0.21 14.20 11.54
C LEU A 251 1.52 14.45 10.78
N GLU A 252 2.42 13.48 10.88
CA GLU A 252 3.65 13.41 10.09
C GLU A 252 3.53 12.30 9.05
N THR A 253 3.96 12.59 7.82
CA THR A 253 3.95 11.62 6.73
C THR A 253 5.32 11.47 6.08
N VAL A 254 5.62 10.26 5.63
CA VAL A 254 6.72 10.00 4.70
C VAL A 254 6.21 9.06 3.62
N ALA A 255 6.58 9.32 2.37
CA ALA A 255 6.19 8.50 1.24
C ALA A 255 7.41 8.04 0.44
N TYR A 256 7.29 6.89 -0.19
CA TYR A 256 8.34 6.27 -1.00
C TYR A 256 7.75 5.72 -2.29
N ILE A 257 8.53 5.79 -3.38
CA ILE A 257 8.21 5.15 -4.67
C ILE A 257 9.43 4.32 -5.09
N PHE A 258 9.39 3.02 -4.79
CA PHE A 258 10.49 2.12 -5.07
C PHE A 258 10.40 1.53 -6.48
N PRO A 259 11.46 1.62 -7.29
CA PRO A 259 11.48 1.03 -8.61
C PRO A 259 11.53 -0.49 -8.49
N HIS A 260 10.61 -1.15 -9.17
CA HIS A 260 10.49 -2.61 -9.14
C HIS A 260 11.34 -3.21 -10.26
N THR A 261 12.62 -3.42 -9.99
CA THR A 261 13.60 -3.90 -10.98
C THR A 261 14.20 -5.26 -10.58
N LYS A 262 14.80 -5.94 -11.56
CA LYS A 262 15.61 -7.16 -11.33
C LYS A 262 17.01 -6.85 -10.79
N GLU A 263 17.47 -5.62 -10.96
CA GLU A 263 18.84 -5.24 -10.66
C GLU A 263 19.05 -5.26 -9.14
N THR A 264 20.12 -5.92 -8.70
CA THR A 264 20.50 -5.92 -7.29
C THR A 264 20.87 -4.51 -6.88
N ILE A 265 20.23 -4.02 -5.83
CA ILE A 265 20.34 -2.63 -5.38
C ILE A 265 21.54 -2.42 -4.45
N ARG A 266 22.16 -3.51 -3.98
CA ARG A 266 23.38 -3.49 -3.15
C ARG A 266 24.63 -3.04 -3.92
N GLY A 267 24.66 -1.79 -4.37
CA GLY A 267 25.89 -1.00 -4.25
C GLY A 267 26.18 -0.74 -2.76
N ASP A 268 27.37 -0.28 -2.40
CA ASP A 268 27.83 -0.09 -0.99
C ASP A 268 26.98 0.88 -0.11
N SER A 269 25.77 1.28 -0.51
CA SER A 269 24.86 2.16 0.22
C SER A 269 23.94 1.39 1.19
N SER A 270 23.63 2.00 2.33
CA SER A 270 22.70 1.42 3.31
C SER A 270 21.25 1.45 2.80
N ILE A 271 20.36 0.61 3.37
CA ILE A 271 18.92 0.69 3.08
C ILE A 271 18.34 2.06 3.40
N GLN A 272 18.85 2.75 4.42
CA GLN A 272 18.39 4.10 4.76
C GLN A 272 18.73 5.09 3.64
N ASP A 273 19.92 4.99 3.04
CA ASP A 273 20.30 5.84 1.90
C ASP A 273 19.45 5.52 0.66
N PHE A 274 19.16 4.23 0.44
CA PHE A 274 18.22 3.82 -0.60
C PHE A 274 16.82 4.42 -0.37
N MET A 275 16.28 4.28 0.85
CA MET A 275 14.96 4.84 1.20
C MET A 275 14.93 6.36 1.06
N ARG A 276 16.00 7.08 1.46
CA ARG A 276 16.14 8.52 1.20
C ARG A 276 16.13 8.85 -0.29
N THR A 277 16.81 8.06 -1.10
CA THR A 277 16.91 8.28 -2.55
C THR A 277 15.55 8.16 -3.24
N TYR A 278 14.70 7.25 -2.76
CA TYR A 278 13.37 6.99 -3.31
C TYR A 278 12.23 7.57 -2.47
N GLN A 279 12.56 8.50 -1.57
CA GLN A 279 11.57 9.28 -0.86
C GLN A 279 10.85 10.20 -1.85
N ALA A 280 9.53 10.27 -1.74
CA ALA A 280 8.67 11.03 -2.61
C ALA A 280 7.67 11.85 -1.78
N SER A 281 6.97 12.78 -2.43
CA SER A 281 5.79 13.40 -1.81
C SER A 281 4.58 12.49 -1.89
N VAL A 282 3.60 12.69 -1.00
CA VAL A 282 2.29 12.02 -1.11
C VAL A 282 1.66 12.35 -2.46
N LEU A 283 1.83 13.57 -2.97
CA LEU A 283 1.34 13.99 -4.29
C LEU A 283 1.97 13.20 -5.44
N ASP A 284 3.26 12.87 -5.36
CA ASP A 284 3.90 12.01 -6.36
C ASP A 284 3.29 10.60 -6.34
N VAL A 285 2.98 10.08 -5.15
CA VAL A 285 2.29 8.79 -5.00
C VAL A 285 0.88 8.86 -5.59
N GLU A 286 0.10 9.91 -5.28
CA GLU A 286 -1.23 10.12 -5.85
C GLU A 286 -1.18 10.18 -7.38
N ARG A 287 -0.20 10.90 -7.93
CA ARG A 287 -0.03 11.05 -9.37
C ARG A 287 0.28 9.72 -10.08
N ILE A 288 1.22 8.94 -9.55
CA ILE A 288 1.68 7.69 -10.19
C ILE A 288 0.71 6.51 -9.97
N SER A 289 -0.09 6.55 -8.90
CA SER A 289 -1.04 5.48 -8.57
C SER A 289 -2.49 5.82 -8.94
N GLY A 290 -2.80 7.11 -9.14
CA GLY A 290 -4.15 7.63 -9.31
C GLY A 290 -5.03 7.43 -8.09
N THR A 291 -4.44 7.34 -6.89
CA THR A 291 -5.16 7.34 -5.61
C THR A 291 -5.23 8.75 -5.04
N PHE A 292 -6.10 8.94 -4.05
CA PHE A 292 -6.21 10.17 -3.28
C PHE A 292 -6.21 9.82 -1.80
N PHE A 293 -5.28 10.39 -1.04
CA PHE A 293 -5.14 10.15 0.39
C PHE A 293 -5.81 11.27 1.19
N PHE A 294 -6.12 10.99 2.46
CA PHE A 294 -6.63 11.97 3.43
C PHE A 294 -7.94 12.69 3.03
N LYS A 295 -8.70 12.18 2.04
CA LYS A 295 -9.96 12.77 1.57
C LYS A 295 -10.99 13.00 2.68
N SER A 296 -11.17 12.05 3.59
CA SER A 296 -12.10 12.24 4.72
C SER A 296 -11.65 13.34 5.68
N LEU A 297 -10.34 13.55 5.84
CA LEU A 297 -9.81 14.69 6.61
C LEU A 297 -10.11 15.99 5.86
N ALA A 298 -9.96 15.99 4.53
CA ALA A 298 -10.26 17.11 3.64
C ALA A 298 -11.75 17.51 3.63
N GLU A 299 -12.67 16.56 3.82
CA GLU A 299 -14.12 16.78 3.79
C GLU A 299 -14.71 17.18 5.16
N SER A 300 -13.99 16.96 6.26
CA SER A 300 -14.56 17.03 7.62
C SER A 300 -14.68 18.44 8.24
N ASN A 301 -13.98 19.48 7.75
CA ASN A 301 -14.08 20.87 8.27
C ASN A 301 -14.03 22.00 7.19
N ASN A 302 -14.57 23.18 7.51
CA ASN A 302 -14.46 24.41 6.72
C ASN A 302 -12.98 24.87 6.53
N GLU A 303 -12.72 25.87 5.67
CA GLU A 303 -11.46 26.61 5.34
C GLU A 303 -10.12 26.23 6.03
N ASP A 304 -10.11 25.93 7.31
CA ASP A 304 -9.01 25.33 8.08
C ASP A 304 -8.49 24.00 7.52
N ASN A 305 -9.32 23.19 6.83
CA ASN A 305 -8.88 21.92 6.19
C ASN A 305 -7.82 22.12 5.10
N LEU A 306 -7.87 23.26 4.43
CA LEU A 306 -6.87 23.63 3.45
C LEU A 306 -5.51 23.74 4.11
N LYS A 307 -5.45 24.55 5.18
CA LYS A 307 -4.24 24.76 5.97
C LYS A 307 -3.78 23.46 6.65
N SER A 308 -4.71 22.56 6.97
CA SER A 308 -4.44 21.29 7.64
C SER A 308 -3.85 20.23 6.71
N LEU A 309 -4.34 20.10 5.47
CA LEU A 309 -3.69 19.25 4.45
C LEU A 309 -2.31 19.78 4.05
N LEU A 310 -2.14 21.10 4.06
CA LEU A 310 -0.84 21.75 3.86
C LEU A 310 0.07 21.64 5.08
N ALA A 311 -0.50 21.41 6.26
CA ALA A 311 0.21 21.15 7.50
C ALA A 311 0.63 19.69 7.67
N LEU A 312 0.21 18.76 6.79
CA LEU A 312 0.80 17.42 6.74
C LEU A 312 2.29 17.57 6.47
N LYS A 313 3.07 17.52 7.55
CA LYS A 313 4.52 17.68 7.47
C LYS A 313 5.04 16.43 6.78
N MET A 314 5.55 16.62 5.58
CA MET A 314 6.47 15.64 5.02
C MET A 314 7.71 15.62 5.91
N SER A 315 7.97 14.47 6.53
CA SER A 315 9.22 14.28 7.25
C SER A 315 10.38 14.40 6.28
N THR A 316 11.34 15.27 6.57
CA THR A 316 12.52 15.47 5.72
C THR A 316 13.58 14.38 5.92
N GLU A 317 13.40 13.54 6.93
CA GLU A 317 14.23 12.36 7.19
C GLU A 317 13.36 11.10 7.16
N PRO A 318 13.89 9.95 6.71
CA PRO A 318 13.27 8.66 6.99
C PRO A 318 13.17 8.51 8.51
N PHE A 319 12.00 8.08 9.00
CA PHE A 319 11.76 7.87 10.43
C PHE A 319 12.76 6.88 11.05
#